data_AF-A0A959SAD5-F1
#
_entry.id   AF-A0A959SAD5-F1
#
_cell.length_a   1.000
_cell.length_b   1.000
_cell.length_c   1.000
_cell.angle_alpha   90.00
_cell.angle_beta   90.00
_cell.angle_gamma   90.00
#
_symmetry.space_group_name_H-M   'P 1'
#
loop_
_entity.id
_entity.type
_entity.pdbx_description
1 polymer ?
#
loop_
_entity_poly.entity_id
_entity_poly.type
_entity_poly.pdbx_seq_one_letter_code
_entity_poly.pdbx_strand_id
1 'polypeptide(L)'
;IADWKLHSVQGRLIFRIAVREVEAWLLADRAGFAEFLGLPVTKIPQAPESLRDPKQTLINLARRIKRRRLAEELIPPVGSSSSVGPFYNDRLSEFVTTKWNVQSASKRSPSLAKALYRLHELHGV
;
A
#
# COMPACT_ATOMS: atom_id res chain seq x y z
N ILE A 1 17.24 -9.28 -16.53
CA ILE A 1 18.06 -9.65 -15.33
C ILE A 1 19.54 -9.38 -15.61
N ALA A 2 20.09 -9.76 -16.77
CA ALA A 2 21.49 -9.47 -17.13
C ALA A 2 21.85 -7.98 -17.05
N ASP A 3 20.96 -7.09 -17.48
CA ASP A 3 21.17 -5.62 -17.41
C ASP A 3 21.25 -5.07 -15.98
N TRP A 4 20.84 -5.86 -14.98
CA TRP A 4 20.80 -5.47 -13.58
C TRP A 4 22.08 -5.88 -12.84
N LYS A 5 23.10 -6.40 -13.55
CA LYS A 5 24.42 -6.80 -13.02
C LYS A 5 24.35 -7.72 -11.79
N LEU A 6 23.32 -8.56 -11.71
CA LEU A 6 23.21 -9.59 -10.68
C LEU A 6 24.10 -10.77 -11.07
N HIS A 7 25.35 -10.77 -10.58
CA HIS A 7 26.37 -11.77 -10.90
C HIS A 7 26.18 -13.12 -10.18
N SER A 8 25.43 -13.12 -9.08
CA SER A 8 25.04 -14.31 -8.34
C SER A 8 23.74 -14.01 -7.60
N VAL A 9 22.69 -14.77 -7.89
CA VAL A 9 21.43 -14.71 -7.15
C VAL A 9 21.37 -15.97 -6.31
N GLN A 10 21.51 -15.82 -4.98
CA GLN A 10 21.37 -16.98 -4.09
C GLN A 10 19.98 -17.58 -4.27
N GLY A 11 19.86 -18.92 -4.21
CA GLY A 11 18.63 -19.66 -4.54
C GLY A 11 17.40 -19.35 -3.67
N ARG A 12 17.50 -18.43 -2.70
CA ARG A 12 16.42 -17.98 -1.82
C ARG A 12 16.01 -16.51 -2.00
N LEU A 13 16.55 -15.79 -3.00
CA LEU A 13 16.17 -14.40 -3.24
C LEU A 13 14.90 -14.32 -4.12
N ILE A 14 13.88 -13.62 -3.64
CA ILE A 14 12.73 -13.19 -4.46
C ILE A 14 12.85 -11.70 -4.72
N PHE A 15 12.77 -11.32 -5.99
CA PHE A 15 12.67 -9.93 -6.41
C PHE A 15 11.33 -9.65 -7.08
N ARG A 16 10.55 -8.75 -6.46
CA ARG A 16 9.20 -8.35 -6.87
C ARG A 16 9.04 -6.85 -6.69
N ILE A 17 8.38 -6.21 -7.65
CA ILE A 17 8.14 -4.77 -7.66
C ILE A 17 6.64 -4.55 -7.65
N ALA A 18 6.15 -3.70 -6.74
CA ALA A 18 4.76 -3.24 -6.77
C ALA A 18 4.51 -2.45 -8.06
N VAL A 19 3.40 -2.71 -8.74
CA VAL A 19 3.03 -1.88 -9.89
C VAL A 19 2.63 -0.49 -9.39
N ARG A 20 3.28 0.54 -9.95
CA ARG A 20 3.26 1.94 -9.51
C ARG A 20 3.94 2.17 -8.18
N GLU A 21 3.29 1.84 -7.08
CA GLU A 21 3.76 2.12 -5.72
C GLU A 21 3.15 1.13 -4.71
N VAL A 22 3.76 0.98 -3.53
CA VAL A 22 3.30 0.04 -2.50
C VAL A 22 1.91 0.42 -1.95
N GLU A 23 1.55 1.70 -2.00
CA GLU A 23 0.25 2.22 -1.62
C GLU A 23 -0.87 1.63 -2.48
N ALA A 24 -0.57 1.18 -3.71
CA ALA A 24 -1.52 0.44 -4.52
C ALA A 24 -1.91 -0.90 -3.87
N TRP A 25 -0.98 -1.58 -3.20
CA TRP A 25 -1.26 -2.81 -2.45
C TRP A 25 -2.11 -2.54 -1.21
N LEU A 26 -1.84 -1.42 -0.51
CA LEU A 26 -2.62 -1.02 0.66
C LEU A 26 -4.07 -0.69 0.28
N LEU A 27 -4.26 0.11 -0.78
CA LEU A 27 -5.57 0.49 -1.30
C LEU A 27 -6.37 -0.70 -1.86
N ALA A 28 -5.70 -1.79 -2.23
CA ALA A 28 -6.36 -2.98 -2.77
C ALA A 28 -7.24 -3.70 -1.73
N ASP A 29 -6.89 -3.63 -0.44
CA ASP A 29 -7.79 -4.00 0.64
C ASP A 29 -8.81 -2.87 0.90
N ARG A 30 -9.78 -2.73 0.00
CA ARG A 30 -10.71 -1.60 0.04
C ARG A 30 -11.52 -1.53 1.33
N ALA A 31 -11.91 -2.68 1.89
CA ALA A 31 -12.73 -2.74 3.10
C ALA A 31 -11.89 -2.35 4.33
N GLY A 32 -10.72 -2.98 4.51
CA GLY A 32 -9.83 -2.65 5.62
C GLY A 32 -9.34 -1.21 5.54
N PHE A 33 -9.01 -0.71 4.35
CA PHE A 33 -8.57 0.68 4.19
C PHE A 33 -9.70 1.69 4.45
N ALA A 34 -10.94 1.37 4.06
CA ALA A 34 -12.11 2.18 4.37
C ALA A 34 -12.37 2.27 5.88
N GLU A 35 -12.31 1.14 6.59
CA GLU A 35 -12.40 1.07 8.05
C GLU A 35 -11.27 1.88 8.70
N PHE A 36 -10.03 1.68 8.26
CA PHE A 36 -8.85 2.38 8.75
C PHE A 36 -8.98 3.90 8.66
N LEU A 37 -9.48 4.44 7.55
CA LEU A 37 -9.71 5.88 7.40
C LEU A 37 -11.02 6.35 8.05
N GLY A 38 -11.99 5.46 8.27
CA GLY A 38 -13.34 5.81 8.72
C GLY A 38 -14.15 6.45 7.59
N LEU A 39 -14.00 5.94 6.37
CA LEU A 39 -14.68 6.41 5.16
C LEU A 39 -15.58 5.31 4.59
N PRO A 40 -16.62 5.67 3.81
CA PRO A 40 -17.38 4.67 3.05
C PRO A 40 -16.48 3.95 2.03
N VAL A 41 -16.62 2.63 1.90
CA VAL A 41 -15.86 1.81 0.93
C VAL A 41 -16.02 2.28 -0.52
N THR A 42 -17.14 2.93 -0.84
CA THR A 42 -17.41 3.54 -2.15
C THR A 42 -16.45 4.67 -2.49
N LYS A 43 -15.76 5.25 -1.50
CA LYS A 43 -14.71 6.24 -1.72
C LYS A 43 -13.35 5.62 -2.04
N ILE A 44 -13.15 4.33 -1.77
CA ILE A 44 -11.87 3.66 -2.03
C ILE A 44 -11.82 3.17 -3.48
N PRO A 45 -10.75 3.48 -4.25
CA PRO A 45 -10.60 3.09 -5.65
C PRO A 45 -10.80 1.60 -5.89
N GLN A 46 -11.40 1.26 -7.04
CA GLN A 46 -11.64 -0.13 -7.45
C GLN A 46 -10.37 -0.80 -8.03
N ALA A 47 -9.58 -0.03 -8.77
CA ALA A 47 -8.39 -0.50 -9.49
C ALA A 47 -7.15 0.32 -9.07
N PRO A 48 -6.57 0.04 -7.89
CA PRO A 48 -5.50 0.87 -7.32
C PRO A 48 -4.19 0.83 -8.13
N GLU A 49 -3.85 -0.29 -8.79
CA GLU A 49 -2.66 -0.37 -9.65
C GLU A 49 -2.77 0.44 -10.95
N SER A 50 -4.00 0.81 -11.34
CA SER A 50 -4.26 1.67 -12.51
C SER A 50 -4.18 3.15 -12.16
N LEU A 51 -4.05 3.51 -10.88
CA LEU A 51 -3.88 4.89 -10.45
C LEU A 51 -2.53 5.41 -10.97
N ARG A 52 -2.53 6.67 -11.42
CA ARG A 52 -1.30 7.35 -11.82
C ARG A 52 -0.35 7.55 -10.63
N ASP A 53 -0.92 7.87 -9.47
CA ASP A 53 -0.21 8.16 -8.24
C ASP A 53 -1.02 7.62 -7.04
N PRO A 54 -0.81 6.34 -6.67
CA PRO A 54 -1.47 5.70 -5.53
C PRO A 54 -1.25 6.44 -4.20
N LYS A 55 -0.04 6.94 -3.94
CA LYS A 55 0.29 7.68 -2.71
C LYS A 55 -0.48 8.99 -2.61
N GLN A 56 -0.50 9.80 -3.67
CA GLN A 56 -1.28 11.03 -3.68
C GLN A 56 -2.77 10.75 -3.56
N THR A 57 -3.26 9.66 -4.14
CA THR A 57 -4.65 9.21 -3.98
C THR A 57 -4.96 8.88 -2.52
N LEU A 58 -4.06 8.16 -1.84
CA LEU A 58 -4.17 7.86 -0.42
C LEU A 58 -4.22 9.15 0.43
N ILE A 59 -3.33 10.10 0.18
CA ILE A 59 -3.32 11.40 0.87
C ILE A 59 -4.62 12.19 0.62
N ASN A 60 -5.16 12.13 -0.60
CA ASN A 60 -6.46 12.75 -0.92
C ASN A 60 -7.64 12.11 -0.17
N LEU A 61 -7.59 10.79 0.07
CA LEU A 61 -8.57 10.12 0.92
C LEU A 61 -8.39 10.56 2.38
N ALA A 62 -7.14 10.64 2.86
CA ALA A 62 -6.85 11.06 4.23
C ALA A 62 -7.39 12.46 4.55
N ARG A 63 -7.38 13.39 3.58
CA ARG A 63 -7.99 14.74 3.70
C ARG A 63 -9.48 14.74 4.02
N ARG A 64 -10.18 13.61 3.86
CA ARG A 64 -11.62 13.48 4.12
C ARG A 64 -11.92 12.82 5.47
N ILE A 65 -10.89 12.42 6.22
CA ILE A 65 -11.04 11.81 7.55
C ILE A 65 -11.67 12.82 8.52
N LYS A 66 -12.68 12.37 9.27
CA LYS A 66 -13.31 13.20 10.33
C LYS A 66 -12.51 13.20 11.64
N ARG A 67 -11.75 12.12 11.91
CA ARG A 67 -10.88 11.99 13.08
C ARG A 67 -9.64 12.87 12.91
N ARG A 68 -9.70 14.07 13.48
CA ARG A 68 -8.68 15.12 13.31
C ARG A 68 -7.24 14.64 13.53
N ARG A 69 -6.98 13.95 14.64
CA ARG A 69 -5.65 13.45 14.98
C ARG A 69 -5.07 12.55 13.87
N LEU A 70 -5.84 11.56 13.41
CA LEU A 70 -5.41 10.67 12.34
C LEU A 70 -5.17 11.41 11.01
N ALA A 71 -6.01 12.41 10.72
CA ALA A 71 -5.84 13.25 9.53
C ALA A 71 -4.54 14.05 9.58
N GLU A 72 -4.26 14.73 10.69
CA GLU A 72 -3.05 15.53 10.90
C GLU A 72 -1.77 14.68 10.89
N GLU A 73 -1.87 13.41 11.29
CA GLU A 73 -0.77 12.44 11.26
C GLU A 73 -0.46 11.94 9.84
N LEU A 74 -1.46 11.85 8.96
CA LEU A 74 -1.34 11.31 7.60
C LEU A 74 -1.13 12.38 6.50
N ILE A 75 -1.64 13.59 6.68
CA ILE A 75 -1.65 14.66 5.66
C ILE A 75 -0.48 15.61 5.90
N PRO A 76 0.21 16.09 4.85
CA PRO A 76 1.25 17.08 5.01
C PRO A 76 0.72 18.37 5.66
N PRO A 77 1.44 18.95 6.63
CA PRO A 77 1.09 20.25 7.21
C PRO A 77 1.04 21.36 6.17
N VAL A 78 0.22 22.39 6.41
CA VAL A 78 0.13 23.55 5.53
C VAL A 78 1.50 24.22 5.40
N GLY A 79 1.94 24.49 4.18
CA GLY A 79 3.25 25.09 3.90
C GLY A 79 4.43 24.12 3.96
N SER A 80 4.21 22.84 4.24
CA SER A 80 5.26 21.82 4.18
C SER A 80 5.63 21.47 2.73
N SER A 81 6.90 21.22 2.47
CA SER A 81 7.39 20.62 1.22
C SER A 81 7.19 19.09 1.17
N SER A 82 6.79 18.47 2.29
CA SER A 82 6.48 17.04 2.35
C SER A 82 5.21 16.72 1.56
N SER A 83 5.21 15.57 0.89
CA SER A 83 4.02 15.01 0.23
C SER A 83 3.12 14.20 1.17
N VAL A 84 3.60 13.91 2.38
CA VAL A 84 2.92 13.07 3.39
C VAL A 84 2.95 13.71 4.78
N GLY A 85 2.07 13.24 5.66
CA GLY A 85 2.03 13.68 7.05
C GLY A 85 3.17 13.12 7.91
N PRO A 86 3.40 13.73 9.09
CA PRO A 86 4.55 13.42 9.95
C PRO A 86 4.60 11.98 10.47
N PHE A 87 3.45 11.31 10.61
CA PHE A 87 3.34 9.94 11.11
C PHE A 87 2.82 8.97 10.03
N TYR A 88 3.02 9.33 8.75
CA TYR A 88 2.53 8.57 7.62
C TYR A 88 2.96 7.09 7.66
N ASN A 89 4.27 6.84 7.81
CA ASN A 89 4.80 5.48 7.86
C ASN A 89 4.32 4.72 9.09
N ASP A 90 4.25 5.37 10.26
CA ASP A 90 3.79 4.73 11.49
C ASP A 90 2.34 4.27 11.38
N ARG A 91 1.46 5.13 10.84
CA ARG A 91 0.04 4.81 10.65
C ARG A 91 -0.21 3.76 9.58
N LEU A 92 0.57 3.75 8.50
CA LEU A 92 0.47 2.68 7.52
C LEU A 92 1.06 1.36 8.04
N SER A 93 2.12 1.40 8.84
CA SER A 93 2.67 0.21 9.49
C SER A 93 1.69 -0.39 10.50
N GLU A 94 1.06 0.46 11.32
CA GLU A 94 -0.04 0.06 12.21
C GLU A 94 -1.19 -0.58 11.41
N PHE A 95 -1.63 0.05 10.32
CA PHE A 95 -2.66 -0.52 9.46
C PHE A 95 -2.28 -1.91 8.93
N VAL A 96 -1.07 -2.04 8.37
CA VAL A 96 -0.56 -3.31 7.80
C VAL A 96 -0.50 -4.41 8.85
N THR A 97 -0.09 -4.08 10.08
CA THR A 97 0.11 -5.06 11.15
C THR A 97 -1.18 -5.46 11.88
N THR A 98 -2.20 -4.61 11.87
CA THR A 98 -3.39 -4.80 12.73
C THR A 98 -4.69 -5.03 11.96
N LYS A 99 -4.84 -4.48 10.75
CA LYS A 99 -6.12 -4.39 10.06
C LYS A 99 -6.08 -4.84 8.61
N TRP A 100 -4.93 -4.72 7.95
CA TRP A 100 -4.80 -5.01 6.53
C TRP A 100 -5.05 -6.47 6.21
N ASN A 101 -6.00 -6.73 5.32
CA ASN A 101 -6.30 -8.05 4.84
C ASN A 101 -5.57 -8.30 3.51
N VAL A 102 -4.41 -8.95 3.59
CA VAL A 102 -3.58 -9.29 2.43
C VAL A 102 -4.30 -10.19 1.40
N GLN A 103 -5.22 -11.06 1.86
CA GLN A 103 -6.01 -11.93 0.98
C GLN A 103 -7.11 -11.17 0.23
N SER A 104 -7.67 -10.14 0.86
CA SER A 104 -8.58 -9.18 0.21
C SER A 104 -7.83 -8.34 -0.82
N ALA A 105 -6.65 -7.83 -0.46
CA ALA A 105 -5.80 -7.03 -1.33
C ALA A 105 -5.33 -7.79 -2.58
N SER A 106 -4.87 -9.03 -2.42
CA SER A 106 -4.31 -9.83 -3.53
C SER A 106 -5.32 -10.09 -4.64
N LYS A 107 -6.62 -10.19 -4.32
CA LYS A 107 -7.71 -10.34 -5.31
C LYS A 107 -7.86 -9.13 -6.24
N ARG A 108 -7.32 -7.97 -5.85
CA ARG A 108 -7.47 -6.69 -6.57
C ARG A 108 -6.13 -6.08 -6.99
N SER A 109 -5.02 -6.75 -6.69
CA SER A 109 -3.66 -6.32 -7.03
C SER A 109 -2.91 -7.49 -7.66
N PRO A 110 -2.89 -7.58 -9.01
CA PRO A 110 -2.12 -8.60 -9.72
C PRO A 110 -0.64 -8.65 -9.34
N SER A 111 -0.01 -7.52 -9.05
CA SER A 111 1.40 -7.50 -8.63
C SER A 111 1.61 -8.06 -7.22
N LEU A 112 0.70 -7.78 -6.28
CA LEU A 112 0.72 -8.38 -4.94
C LEU A 112 0.45 -9.89 -5.01
N ALA A 113 -0.55 -10.33 -5.79
CA ALA A 113 -0.84 -11.76 -5.95
C ALA A 113 0.39 -12.54 -6.45
N LYS A 114 1.12 -11.99 -7.44
CA LYS A 114 2.38 -12.56 -7.94
C LYS A 114 3.52 -12.52 -6.92
N ALA A 115 3.52 -11.55 -6.00
CA ALA A 115 4.49 -11.49 -4.92
C ALA A 115 4.23 -12.57 -3.88
N LEU A 116 2.98 -12.70 -3.42
CA LEU A 116 2.55 -13.73 -2.47
C LEU A 116 2.77 -15.14 -3.02
N TYR A 117 2.43 -15.38 -4.28
CA TYR A 117 2.65 -16.67 -4.93
C TYR A 117 4.13 -17.10 -4.85
N ARG A 118 5.08 -16.18 -5.10
CA ARG A 118 6.51 -16.50 -4.99
C ARG A 118 6.98 -16.68 -3.55
N LEU A 119 6.45 -15.87 -2.63
CA LEU A 119 6.75 -16.05 -1.20
C LEU A 119 6.32 -17.45 -0.74
N HIS A 120 5.15 -17.92 -1.16
CA HIS A 120 4.69 -19.28 -0.88
C HIS A 120 5.63 -20.35 -1.46
N GLU A 121 6.05 -20.22 -2.72
CA GLU A 121 7.01 -21.15 -3.34
C GLU A 121 8.34 -21.25 -2.58
N LEU A 122 8.83 -20.13 -2.00
CA LEU A 122 10.07 -20.10 -1.24
C LEU A 122 9.95 -20.74 0.15
N HIS A 123 8.78 -20.64 0.79
CA HIS A 123 8.54 -21.17 2.13
C HIS A 123 8.10 -22.64 2.14
N GLY A 124 7.87 -23.26 0.98
CA GLY A 124 7.71 -24.71 0.87
C GLY A 124 6.52 -25.28 1.65
N VAL A 125 5.37 -24.61 1.61
CA VAL A 125 4.09 -25.14 2.11
C VAL A 125 3.11 -25.25 0.96
#